data_AF-A0A6B0WK90-F1
#
_entry.id   AF-A0A6B0WK90-F1
#
_cell.length_a   1.000
_cell.length_b   1.000
_cell.length_c   1.000
_cell.angle_alpha   90.00
_cell.angle_beta   90.00
_cell.angle_gamma   90.00
#
_symmetry.space_group_name_H-M   'P 1'
#
loop_
_entity.id
_entity.type
_entity.pdbx_description
1 polymer ?
#
loop_
_entity_poly.entity_id
_entity_poly.type
_entity_poly.pdbx_seq_one_letter_code
_entity_poly.pdbx_strand_id
1 'polypeptide(L)'
;MGMSLGLAVARRALLLALVALLVAVVALVAALVADSGSDDAADAVDIADLTEARTAAAAAQASAEDAAIMSAASAAKADEAAVVAQEAVVMAQQAAAAAESAAAQAAAALEALAAAQATAGAEGETQPAETSDGTAEAETSAAETDTAGATEETDETAEPADTETDADDTDATTDTQDADASDTGGDESGEASTDGAGDAPDDAPEPAVSLPGEPYEFGPAAGAALAVVGVSHDSVLNVRDVPAGEIVARLDNVMNVGSEPVVYVREADSDALIATLDLNRGVIATGNTRKLPTTIWHEIRMADAVGWASSAFLSPLGATSDATAEVVAVLGETPAAPTLEELARVVARAVASDDPPSRIVVSGTPVLGDLGEVTVDVLGLPDDAVRGFRLQVFAEQDSESDLFTLRTVESTTICDSHRGVSEEGLCN
;
A
#
# COMPACT_ATOMS: atom_id res chain seq x y z
N MET A 1 2.46 5.10 34.83
CA MET A 1 3.64 5.62 35.55
C MET A 1 4.73 6.16 34.58
N GLY A 2 4.38 6.71 33.41
CA GLY A 2 5.35 7.11 32.37
C GLY A 2 5.72 8.60 32.26
N MET A 3 5.15 9.49 33.09
CA MET A 3 5.35 10.95 32.94
C MET A 3 6.72 11.48 33.41
N SER A 4 7.65 10.66 33.91
CA SER A 4 8.89 11.17 34.53
C SER A 4 10.04 11.45 33.55
N LEU A 5 10.08 10.79 32.39
CA LEU A 5 11.20 10.98 31.45
C LEU A 5 11.13 12.30 30.68
N GLY A 6 9.96 12.68 30.17
CA GLY A 6 9.79 13.93 29.41
C GLY A 6 10.11 15.18 30.24
N LEU A 7 9.74 15.18 31.53
CA LEU A 7 10.03 16.29 32.45
C LEU A 7 11.53 16.41 32.77
N ALA A 8 12.26 15.29 32.78
CA ALA A 8 13.71 15.29 33.03
C ALA A 8 14.49 15.85 31.83
N VAL A 9 14.07 15.52 30.60
CA VAL A 9 14.66 16.06 29.36
C VAL A 9 14.38 17.55 29.23
N ALA A 10 13.13 17.98 29.46
CA ALA A 10 12.77 19.40 29.43
C ALA A 10 13.54 20.24 30.47
N ARG A 11 13.77 19.71 31.68
CA ARG A 11 14.59 20.38 32.71
C ARG A 11 16.06 20.49 32.32
N ARG A 12 16.64 19.48 31.66
CA ARG A 12 18.01 19.53 31.16
C ARG A 12 18.18 20.55 30.04
N ALA A 13 17.24 20.58 29.09
CA ALA A 13 17.23 21.57 28.01
C ALA A 13 17.12 23.01 28.56
N LEU A 14 16.21 23.24 29.52
CA LEU A 14 16.05 24.54 30.17
C LEU A 14 17.33 24.98 30.92
N LEU A 15 18.01 24.06 31.61
CA LEU A 15 19.28 24.34 32.30
C LEU A 15 20.40 24.70 31.31
N LEU A 16 20.51 24.00 30.19
CA LEU A 16 21.51 24.31 29.15
C LEU A 16 21.26 25.68 28.52
N ALA A 17 20.00 26.02 28.21
CA ALA A 17 19.63 27.34 27.70
C ALA A 17 19.97 28.47 28.70
N LEU A 18 19.73 28.24 30.01
CA LEU A 18 20.08 29.19 31.07
C LEU A 18 21.60 29.39 31.19
N VAL A 19 22.40 28.34 31.06
CA VAL A 19 23.87 28.43 31.07
C VAL A 19 24.38 29.20 29.85
N ALA A 20 23.86 28.93 28.66
CA ALA A 20 24.23 29.66 27.44
C ALA A 20 23.91 31.16 27.55
N LEU A 21 22.73 31.50 28.08
CA LEU A 21 22.35 32.89 28.34
C LEU A 21 23.31 33.57 29.33
N LEU A 22 23.70 32.86 30.40
CA LEU A 22 24.64 33.37 31.40
C LEU A 22 26.02 33.66 30.79
N VAL A 23 26.52 32.77 29.94
CA VAL A 23 27.80 32.98 29.21
C VAL A 23 27.72 34.19 28.28
N ALA A 24 26.62 34.35 27.54
CA ALA A 24 26.40 35.50 26.67
C ALA A 24 26.35 36.83 27.46
N VAL A 25 25.70 36.84 28.63
CA VAL A 25 25.65 38.02 29.51
C VAL A 25 27.03 38.35 30.07
N VAL A 26 27.83 37.36 30.49
CA VAL A 26 29.21 37.58 30.96
C VAL A 26 30.08 38.16 29.85
N ALA A 27 29.98 37.64 28.63
CA ALA A 27 30.71 38.16 27.47
C ALA A 27 30.32 39.62 27.16
N LEU A 28 29.02 39.95 27.22
CA LEU A 28 28.53 41.31 27.02
C LEU A 28 29.04 42.27 28.11
N VAL A 29 29.02 41.85 29.38
CA VAL A 29 29.53 42.65 30.50
C VAL A 29 31.04 42.88 30.35
N ALA A 30 31.80 41.86 29.96
CA ALA A 30 33.23 42.02 29.71
C ALA A 30 33.51 43.03 28.60
N ALA A 31 32.75 42.99 27.50
CA ALA A 31 32.86 43.96 26.40
C ALA A 31 32.52 45.39 26.85
N LEU A 32 31.48 45.57 27.67
CA LEU A 32 31.08 46.88 28.21
C LEU A 32 32.09 47.44 29.21
N VAL A 33 32.74 46.58 30.01
CA VAL A 33 33.80 47.00 30.95
C VAL A 33 35.07 47.41 30.18
N ALA A 34 35.41 46.71 29.10
CA ALA A 34 36.56 47.05 28.26
C ALA A 34 36.40 48.44 27.58
N ASP A 35 35.18 48.86 27.27
CA ASP A 35 34.88 50.18 26.66
C ASP A 35 34.96 51.35 27.67
N SER A 36 35.06 51.08 28.97
CA SER A 36 35.00 52.12 30.02
C SER A 36 36.31 52.90 30.27
N GLY A 37 37.36 52.70 29.46
CA GLY A 37 38.45 53.66 29.30
C GLY A 37 39.53 53.68 30.39
N SER A 38 39.81 52.56 31.08
CA SER A 38 41.05 52.44 31.85
C SER A 38 42.15 51.83 30.98
N ASP A 39 43.06 52.68 30.48
CA ASP A 39 44.16 52.30 29.57
C ASP A 39 45.14 51.26 30.13
N ASP A 40 45.08 50.92 31.43
CA ASP A 40 45.97 49.94 32.07
C ASP A 40 45.38 48.51 32.20
N ALA A 41 44.13 48.26 31.78
CA ALA A 41 43.48 46.94 31.91
C ALA A 41 43.26 46.19 30.58
N ALA A 42 43.55 46.84 29.44
CA ALA A 42 43.33 46.27 28.10
C ALA A 42 44.35 45.18 27.70
N ASP A 43 45.46 45.05 28.43
CA ASP A 43 46.53 44.08 28.15
C ASP A 43 46.31 42.69 28.79
N ALA A 44 45.17 42.45 29.46
CA ALA A 44 44.96 41.22 30.26
C ALA A 44 43.87 40.27 29.75
N VAL A 45 43.14 40.60 28.67
CA VAL A 45 42.22 39.65 28.04
C VAL A 45 42.91 39.09 26.80
N ASP A 46 43.55 37.93 26.98
CA ASP A 46 44.24 37.24 25.90
C ASP A 46 43.23 36.86 24.81
N ILE A 47 43.47 37.31 23.58
CA ILE A 47 42.61 37.00 22.43
C ILE A 47 42.54 35.47 22.21
N ALA A 48 43.56 34.74 22.67
CA ALA A 48 43.55 33.27 22.70
C ALA A 48 42.39 32.72 23.55
N ASP A 49 42.16 33.26 24.74
CA ASP A 49 41.12 32.80 25.67
C ASP A 49 39.70 33.03 25.10
N LEU A 50 39.50 34.15 24.39
CA LEU A 50 38.23 34.44 23.71
C LEU A 50 37.97 33.49 22.54
N THR A 51 39.03 33.10 21.82
CA THR A 51 38.92 32.15 20.69
C THR A 51 38.59 30.76 21.21
N GLU A 52 39.27 30.31 22.28
CA GLU A 52 38.98 29.03 22.93
C GLU A 52 37.55 28.99 23.49
N ALA A 53 37.09 30.07 24.15
CA ALA A 53 35.72 30.18 24.64
C ALA A 53 34.69 30.12 23.50
N ARG A 54 34.96 30.74 22.35
CA ARG A 54 34.08 30.69 21.18
C ARG A 54 34.01 29.29 20.58
N THR A 55 35.14 28.60 20.47
CA THR A 55 35.18 27.22 19.97
C THR A 55 34.46 26.27 20.92
N ALA A 56 34.64 26.43 22.24
CA ALA A 56 33.92 25.65 23.23
C ALA A 56 32.39 25.90 23.18
N ALA A 57 31.96 27.15 22.97
CA ALA A 57 30.55 27.49 22.81
C ALA A 57 29.94 26.87 21.53
N ALA A 58 30.67 26.90 20.41
CA ALA A 58 30.23 26.28 19.16
C ALA A 58 30.10 24.74 19.30
N ALA A 59 31.06 24.08 19.95
CA ALA A 59 31.01 22.65 20.21
C ALA A 59 29.85 22.27 21.14
N ALA A 60 29.57 23.09 22.17
CA ALA A 60 28.43 22.90 23.05
C ALA A 60 27.09 23.10 22.34
N GLN A 61 26.99 24.06 21.41
CA GLN A 61 25.81 24.25 20.58
C GLN A 61 25.57 23.05 19.66
N ALA A 62 26.58 22.58 18.94
CA ALA A 62 26.45 21.40 18.08
C ALA A 62 26.02 20.16 18.87
N SER A 63 26.59 19.95 20.06
CA SER A 63 26.19 18.85 20.95
C SER A 63 24.73 18.97 21.44
N ALA A 64 24.21 20.19 21.59
CA ALA A 64 22.82 20.43 21.99
C ALA A 64 21.86 20.19 20.83
N GLU A 65 22.24 20.53 19.60
CA GLU A 65 21.48 20.25 18.37
C GLU A 65 21.37 18.74 18.14
N ASP A 66 22.47 17.99 18.24
CA ASP A 66 22.48 16.52 18.15
C ASP A 66 21.57 15.88 19.22
N ALA A 67 21.60 16.38 20.46
CA ALA A 67 20.75 15.89 21.53
C ALA A 67 19.26 16.20 21.28
N ALA A 68 18.94 17.33 20.66
CA ALA A 68 17.58 17.69 20.28
C ALA A 68 17.06 16.77 19.16
N ILE A 69 17.89 16.48 18.15
CA ILE A 69 17.58 15.54 17.07
C ILE A 69 17.30 14.14 17.64
N MET A 70 18.18 13.63 18.51
CA MET A 70 17.96 12.33 19.16
C MET A 70 16.68 12.31 20.02
N SER A 71 16.37 13.40 20.72
CA SER A 71 15.14 13.52 21.49
C SER A 71 13.90 13.50 20.60
N ALA A 72 13.92 14.22 19.47
CA ALA A 72 12.82 14.25 18.50
C ALA A 72 12.59 12.86 17.88
N ALA A 73 13.66 12.17 17.48
CA ALA A 73 13.59 10.79 16.98
C ALA A 73 13.00 9.82 18.02
N SER A 74 13.35 9.99 19.30
CA SER A 74 12.78 9.15 20.37
C SER A 74 11.29 9.43 20.62
N ALA A 75 10.84 10.67 20.44
CA ALA A 75 9.42 11.03 20.54
C ALA A 75 8.63 10.43 19.36
N ALA A 76 9.15 10.54 18.13
CA ALA A 76 8.52 9.95 16.95
C ALA A 76 8.34 8.43 17.09
N LYS A 77 9.34 7.71 17.61
CA LYS A 77 9.22 6.27 17.91
C LYS A 77 8.19 5.95 18.99
N ALA A 78 7.98 6.87 19.96
CA ALA A 78 6.97 6.69 20.98
C ALA A 78 5.55 6.88 20.42
N ASP A 79 5.38 7.81 19.48
CA ASP A 79 4.12 8.04 18.78
C ASP A 79 3.78 6.84 17.86
N GLU A 80 4.77 6.31 17.13
CA GLU A 80 4.62 5.08 16.32
C GLU A 80 4.21 3.88 17.18
N ALA A 81 4.84 3.69 18.34
CA ALA A 81 4.45 2.65 19.29
C ALA A 81 3.04 2.85 19.86
N ALA A 82 2.56 4.09 19.99
CA ALA A 82 1.21 4.38 20.44
C ALA A 82 0.17 4.04 19.36
N VAL A 83 0.47 4.27 18.07
CA VAL A 83 -0.38 3.87 16.94
C VAL A 83 -0.52 2.35 16.89
N VAL A 84 0.60 1.61 16.96
CA VAL A 84 0.57 0.14 16.99
C VAL A 84 -0.24 -0.39 18.18
N ALA A 85 -0.11 0.24 19.35
CA ALA A 85 -0.91 -0.15 20.52
C ALA A 85 -2.41 0.12 20.33
N GLN A 86 -2.78 1.19 19.62
CA GLN A 86 -4.17 1.52 19.31
C GLN A 86 -4.76 0.55 18.27
N GLU A 87 -4.01 0.19 17.23
CA GLU A 87 -4.39 -0.84 16.26
C GLU A 87 -4.64 -2.17 16.96
N ALA A 88 -3.75 -2.61 17.85
CA ALA A 88 -3.93 -3.83 18.63
C ALA A 88 -5.23 -3.83 19.48
N VAL A 89 -5.63 -2.66 20.01
CA VAL A 89 -6.91 -2.53 20.73
C VAL A 89 -8.10 -2.68 19.78
N VAL A 90 -8.03 -2.11 18.58
CA VAL A 90 -9.09 -2.24 17.56
C VAL A 90 -9.24 -3.71 17.13
N MET A 91 -8.13 -4.41 16.85
CA MET A 91 -8.17 -5.84 16.50
C MET A 91 -8.82 -6.67 17.63
N ALA A 92 -8.46 -6.41 18.88
CA ALA A 92 -9.04 -7.10 20.03
C ALA A 92 -10.56 -6.86 20.16
N GLN A 93 -11.03 -5.65 19.85
CA GLN A 93 -12.46 -5.34 19.85
C GLN A 93 -13.20 -6.05 18.70
N GLN A 94 -12.62 -6.09 17.50
CA GLN A 94 -13.19 -6.82 16.36
C GLN A 94 -13.27 -8.32 16.64
N ALA A 95 -12.23 -8.91 17.21
CA ALA A 95 -12.23 -10.32 17.61
C ALA A 95 -13.32 -10.64 18.63
N ALA A 96 -13.54 -9.75 19.61
CA ALA A 96 -14.63 -9.91 20.57
C ALA A 96 -16.02 -9.85 19.91
N ALA A 97 -16.23 -8.93 18.96
CA ALA A 97 -17.49 -8.83 18.21
C ALA A 97 -17.73 -10.06 17.30
N ALA A 98 -16.68 -10.58 16.67
CA ALA A 98 -16.76 -11.81 15.86
C ALA A 98 -17.16 -13.02 16.72
N ALA A 99 -16.58 -13.14 17.93
CA ALA A 99 -16.94 -14.20 18.87
C ALA A 99 -18.40 -14.11 19.33
N GLU A 100 -18.92 -12.91 19.57
CA GLU A 100 -20.35 -12.70 19.91
C GLU A 100 -21.27 -13.09 18.75
N SER A 101 -20.92 -12.73 17.52
CA SER A 101 -21.66 -13.12 16.31
C SER A 101 -21.67 -14.64 16.12
N ALA A 102 -20.52 -15.30 16.26
CA ALA A 102 -20.41 -16.76 16.16
C ALA A 102 -21.26 -17.48 17.22
N ALA A 103 -21.28 -16.96 18.46
CA ALA A 103 -22.14 -17.50 19.51
C ALA A 103 -23.64 -17.35 19.18
N ALA A 104 -24.04 -16.23 18.59
CA ALA A 104 -25.43 -16.02 18.15
C ALA A 104 -25.82 -16.98 17.01
N GLN A 105 -24.94 -17.21 16.04
CA GLN A 105 -25.17 -18.17 14.96
C GLN A 105 -25.28 -19.61 15.48
N ALA A 106 -24.42 -20.00 16.42
CA ALA A 106 -24.49 -21.31 17.06
C ALA A 106 -25.80 -21.52 17.83
N ALA A 107 -26.28 -20.48 18.54
CA ALA A 107 -27.58 -20.53 19.22
C ALA A 107 -28.74 -20.71 18.22
N ALA A 108 -28.74 -19.98 17.11
CA ALA A 108 -29.75 -20.11 16.05
C ALA A 108 -29.72 -21.51 15.41
N ALA A 109 -28.54 -22.08 15.18
CA ALA A 109 -28.39 -23.43 14.64
C ALA A 109 -28.95 -24.51 15.59
N LEU A 110 -28.73 -24.37 16.89
CA LEU A 110 -29.31 -25.27 17.90
C LEU A 110 -30.84 -25.17 17.95
N GLU A 111 -31.41 -23.98 17.83
CA GLU A 111 -32.86 -23.79 17.76
C GLU A 111 -33.45 -24.44 16.50
N ALA A 112 -32.79 -24.28 15.34
CA ALA A 112 -33.19 -24.93 14.10
C ALA A 112 -33.14 -26.46 14.19
N LEU A 113 -32.11 -27.02 14.82
CA LEU A 113 -31.99 -28.47 15.06
C LEU A 113 -33.12 -28.98 15.96
N ALA A 114 -33.45 -28.25 17.03
CA ALA A 114 -34.54 -28.61 17.93
C ALA A 114 -35.91 -28.60 17.20
N ALA A 115 -36.14 -27.62 16.31
CA ALA A 115 -37.34 -27.57 15.47
C ALA A 115 -37.42 -28.74 14.48
N ALA A 116 -36.30 -29.15 13.89
CA ALA A 116 -36.22 -30.31 13.01
C ALA A 116 -36.50 -31.63 13.75
N GLN A 117 -36.01 -31.78 14.99
CA GLN A 117 -36.30 -32.96 15.81
C GLN A 117 -37.79 -33.04 16.22
N ALA A 118 -38.41 -31.89 16.52
CA ALA A 118 -39.84 -31.84 16.87
C ALA A 118 -40.75 -32.24 15.70
N THR A 119 -40.38 -31.88 14.46
CA THR A 119 -41.11 -32.27 13.26
C THR A 119 -40.94 -33.76 12.94
N ALA A 120 -39.71 -34.30 13.07
CA ALA A 120 -39.45 -35.72 12.86
C ALA A 120 -40.19 -36.64 13.85
N GLY A 121 -40.39 -36.20 15.10
CA GLY A 121 -41.14 -36.95 16.12
C GLY A 121 -42.65 -37.07 15.82
N ALA A 122 -43.23 -36.15 15.06
CA ALA A 122 -44.67 -36.15 14.76
C ALA A 122 -45.07 -37.12 13.65
N GLU A 123 -44.14 -37.55 12.79
CA GLU A 123 -44.41 -38.45 11.66
C GLU A 123 -44.29 -39.94 12.03
N GLY A 124 -43.85 -40.28 13.25
CA GLY A 124 -43.60 -41.65 13.69
C GLY A 124 -44.81 -42.43 14.27
N GLU A 125 -45.98 -41.82 14.47
CA GLU A 125 -47.08 -42.44 15.25
C GLU A 125 -48.19 -43.12 14.41
N THR A 126 -47.99 -43.33 13.11
CA THR A 126 -48.99 -44.01 12.25
C THR A 126 -48.39 -45.08 11.35
N GLN A 127 -47.59 -45.99 11.90
CA GLN A 127 -47.32 -47.27 11.24
C GLN A 127 -48.23 -48.38 11.80
N PRO A 128 -49.21 -48.90 11.03
CA PRO A 128 -50.01 -50.02 11.47
C PRO A 128 -49.14 -51.26 11.63
N ALA A 129 -49.28 -51.96 12.76
CA ALA A 129 -48.56 -53.16 13.10
C ALA A 129 -48.81 -54.27 12.07
N GLU A 130 -47.89 -54.48 11.13
CA GLU A 130 -47.81 -55.72 10.37
C GLU A 130 -46.94 -56.73 11.14
N THR A 131 -47.60 -57.77 11.63
CA THR A 131 -46.98 -58.97 12.21
C THR A 131 -46.21 -59.71 11.13
N SER A 132 -44.87 -59.67 11.18
CA SER A 132 -44.00 -60.57 10.42
C SER A 132 -43.22 -61.45 11.40
N ASP A 133 -43.60 -62.72 11.41
CA ASP A 133 -42.94 -63.84 12.09
C ASP A 133 -41.76 -64.29 11.22
N GLY A 134 -40.54 -64.29 11.76
CA GLY A 134 -39.32 -64.47 10.97
C GLY A 134 -38.05 -64.61 11.80
N THR A 135 -37.90 -65.80 12.37
CA THR A 135 -36.75 -66.40 13.07
C THR A 135 -35.38 -66.27 12.38
N ALA A 136 -34.32 -66.29 13.22
CA ALA A 136 -32.89 -66.56 12.96
C ALA A 136 -32.04 -65.35 12.53
N GLU A 137 -30.80 -65.14 12.99
CA GLU A 137 -29.89 -65.85 13.88
C GLU A 137 -28.83 -64.84 14.37
N ALA A 138 -28.29 -65.07 15.56
CA ALA A 138 -27.33 -64.20 16.23
C ALA A 138 -25.89 -64.47 15.78
N GLU A 139 -25.11 -63.44 15.46
CA GLU A 139 -23.65 -63.47 15.63
C GLU A 139 -23.14 -62.15 16.24
N THR A 140 -22.63 -62.29 17.46
CA THR A 140 -21.87 -61.33 18.24
C THR A 140 -20.46 -61.19 17.69
N SER A 141 -20.00 -59.97 17.45
CA SER A 141 -18.57 -59.66 17.37
C SER A 141 -18.26 -58.40 18.18
N ALA A 142 -17.59 -58.63 19.31
CA ALA A 142 -16.97 -57.61 20.12
C ALA A 142 -15.68 -57.12 19.44
N ALA A 143 -15.42 -55.83 19.48
CA ALA A 143 -14.08 -55.29 19.32
C ALA A 143 -13.93 -54.08 20.25
N GLU A 144 -13.23 -54.32 21.35
CA GLU A 144 -12.54 -53.30 22.13
C GLU A 144 -11.48 -52.62 21.26
N THR A 145 -11.33 -51.31 21.41
CA THR A 145 -10.02 -50.65 21.34
C THR A 145 -10.04 -49.42 22.24
N ASP A 146 -9.37 -49.55 23.38
CA ASP A 146 -8.59 -48.48 24.01
C ASP A 146 -7.61 -47.88 22.98
N THR A 147 -7.31 -46.58 23.06
CA THR A 147 -5.93 -46.03 23.06
C THR A 147 -5.96 -44.50 23.29
N ALA A 148 -5.11 -44.08 24.21
CA ALA A 148 -4.82 -42.70 24.62
C ALA A 148 -3.84 -41.97 23.69
N GLY A 149 -3.72 -40.65 23.84
CA GLY A 149 -2.58 -39.84 23.37
C GLY A 149 -3.03 -38.50 22.78
N ALA A 150 -2.75 -37.37 23.42
CA ALA A 150 -1.56 -36.53 23.20
C ALA A 150 -1.88 -35.39 22.19
N THR A 151 -2.08 -34.16 22.67
CA THR A 151 -1.15 -32.99 22.58
C THR A 151 -0.95 -32.45 21.17
N GLU A 152 -1.30 -31.17 20.97
CA GLU A 152 -0.69 -30.11 20.13
C GLU A 152 -1.76 -29.01 19.95
N GLU A 153 -1.63 -27.86 20.61
CA GLU A 153 -1.01 -26.63 20.06
C GLU A 153 -1.52 -26.28 18.66
N THR A 154 -2.55 -25.43 18.60
CA THR A 154 -2.91 -24.67 17.42
C THR A 154 -2.62 -23.21 17.67
N ASP A 155 -1.52 -22.78 17.07
CA ASP A 155 -1.15 -21.42 16.72
C ASP A 155 -2.10 -20.96 15.60
N GLU A 156 -2.91 -19.93 15.85
CA GLU A 156 -3.67 -19.23 14.81
C GLU A 156 -3.38 -17.74 14.91
N THR A 157 -2.50 -17.33 14.01
CA THR A 157 -2.25 -15.95 13.60
C THR A 157 -3.48 -15.45 12.85
N ALA A 158 -4.19 -14.46 13.39
CA ALA A 158 -5.30 -13.79 12.72
C ALA A 158 -4.87 -12.39 12.28
N GLU A 159 -4.87 -12.18 10.97
CA GLU A 159 -4.79 -10.87 10.31
C GLU A 159 -6.03 -10.02 10.64
N PRO A 160 -5.89 -8.69 10.85
CA PRO A 160 -7.03 -7.81 11.04
C PRO A 160 -7.65 -7.31 9.74
N ALA A 161 -8.96 -7.06 9.78
CA ALA A 161 -9.74 -6.48 8.69
C ALA A 161 -10.01 -4.99 8.98
N ASP A 162 -9.63 -4.13 8.03
CA ASP A 162 -9.96 -2.70 8.05
C ASP A 162 -11.45 -2.46 7.79
N THR A 163 -12.03 -1.55 8.58
CA THR A 163 -13.40 -1.08 8.48
C THR A 163 -13.36 0.40 8.08
N GLU A 164 -13.78 0.74 6.87
CA GLU A 164 -14.04 2.14 6.49
C GLU A 164 -15.52 2.48 6.51
N THR A 165 -15.76 3.76 6.78
CA THR A 165 -17.00 4.40 7.20
C THR A 165 -17.63 5.12 6.01
N ASP A 166 -18.93 4.89 5.78
CA ASP A 166 -19.72 5.56 4.75
C ASP A 166 -19.83 7.08 4.99
N ALA A 167 -19.71 7.86 3.91
CA ALA A 167 -20.13 9.26 3.87
C ALA A 167 -20.90 9.58 2.58
N ASP A 168 -22.16 9.96 2.80
CA ASP A 168 -23.16 10.64 1.98
C ASP A 168 -22.73 11.31 0.65
N ASP A 169 -23.26 10.72 -0.42
CA ASP A 169 -24.17 11.31 -1.43
C ASP A 169 -24.33 12.85 -1.45
N THR A 170 -23.88 13.49 -2.54
CA THR A 170 -24.53 14.72 -3.03
C THR A 170 -24.54 14.79 -4.56
N ASP A 171 -25.78 14.74 -5.06
CA ASP A 171 -26.27 14.84 -6.42
C ASP A 171 -25.93 16.21 -7.07
N ALA A 172 -25.39 16.19 -8.29
CA ALA A 172 -25.30 17.37 -9.16
C ALA A 172 -25.45 16.95 -10.64
N THR A 173 -26.69 16.88 -11.10
CA THR A 173 -27.05 16.73 -12.51
C THR A 173 -26.68 17.97 -13.32
N THR A 174 -25.94 17.81 -14.42
CA THR A 174 -25.86 18.81 -15.48
C THR A 174 -26.19 18.17 -16.83
N ASP A 175 -27.37 18.52 -17.35
CA ASP A 175 -27.81 18.30 -18.73
C ASP A 175 -26.88 19.04 -19.70
N THR A 176 -26.45 18.38 -20.78
CA THR A 176 -26.05 19.08 -22.01
C THR A 176 -26.50 18.29 -23.23
N GLN A 177 -27.27 19.01 -24.05
CA GLN A 177 -27.89 18.62 -25.31
C GLN A 177 -26.90 18.54 -26.49
N ASP A 178 -27.39 17.85 -27.53
CA ASP A 178 -27.10 17.98 -28.96
C ASP A 178 -25.78 17.39 -29.50
N ALA A 179 -25.86 16.38 -30.39
CA ALA A 179 -26.18 16.62 -31.79
C ALA A 179 -26.22 15.31 -32.62
N ASP A 180 -27.16 15.32 -33.55
CA ASP A 180 -27.51 14.35 -34.58
C ASP A 180 -26.53 14.38 -35.78
N ALA A 181 -26.11 13.22 -36.29
CA ALA A 181 -25.78 13.01 -37.72
C ALA A 181 -25.46 11.54 -38.07
N SER A 182 -26.45 10.85 -38.66
CA SER A 182 -26.43 10.30 -40.03
C SER A 182 -25.16 9.66 -40.64
N ASP A 183 -25.31 8.39 -41.06
CA ASP A 183 -25.32 7.90 -42.46
C ASP A 183 -24.28 6.83 -42.91
N THR A 184 -24.80 5.95 -43.78
CA THR A 184 -24.20 4.91 -44.66
C THR A 184 -23.54 3.70 -44.00
N GLY A 185 -23.86 2.43 -44.32
CA GLY A 185 -24.42 1.86 -45.55
C GLY A 185 -23.33 1.04 -46.26
N GLY A 186 -23.34 -0.29 -46.12
CA GLY A 186 -22.32 -1.16 -46.71
C GLY A 186 -22.67 -2.66 -46.63
N ASP A 187 -23.50 -3.08 -47.56
CA ASP A 187 -23.80 -4.46 -47.96
C ASP A 187 -22.59 -5.06 -48.70
N GLU A 188 -22.15 -6.29 -48.38
CA GLU A 188 -21.60 -7.24 -49.36
C GLU A 188 -21.45 -8.68 -48.81
N SER A 189 -22.25 -9.57 -49.40
CA SER A 189 -22.02 -10.99 -49.72
C SER A 189 -20.56 -11.46 -49.61
N GLY A 190 -20.17 -12.62 -49.08
CA GLY A 190 -20.81 -13.94 -49.05
C GLY A 190 -19.83 -14.94 -49.68
N GLU A 191 -19.41 -15.97 -48.95
CA GLU A 191 -18.77 -17.17 -49.55
C GLU A 191 -18.96 -18.39 -48.65
N ALA A 192 -19.44 -19.47 -49.27
CA ALA A 192 -19.82 -20.72 -48.66
C ALA A 192 -18.59 -21.55 -48.22
N SER A 193 -18.64 -22.14 -47.03
CA SER A 193 -17.72 -23.19 -46.61
C SER A 193 -18.45 -24.48 -46.23
N THR A 194 -17.81 -25.54 -46.67
CA THR A 194 -18.23 -26.93 -46.82
C THR A 194 -18.44 -27.69 -45.51
N ASP A 195 -19.52 -28.48 -45.48
CA ASP A 195 -19.85 -29.50 -44.47
C ASP A 195 -18.75 -30.58 -44.35
N GLY A 196 -18.00 -30.53 -43.26
CA GLY A 196 -17.17 -31.62 -42.76
C GLY A 196 -17.78 -32.18 -41.49
N ALA A 197 -18.52 -33.28 -41.60
CA ALA A 197 -19.04 -34.04 -40.47
C ALA A 197 -17.88 -34.76 -39.75
N GLY A 198 -17.23 -34.06 -38.81
CA GLY A 198 -16.35 -34.63 -37.81
C GLY A 198 -17.15 -34.92 -36.54
N ASP A 199 -17.01 -36.12 -35.99
CA ASP A 199 -17.56 -36.51 -34.69
C ASP A 199 -17.26 -35.43 -33.64
N ALA A 200 -18.31 -34.78 -33.13
CA ALA A 200 -18.19 -33.77 -32.09
C ALA A 200 -17.75 -34.48 -30.79
N PRO A 201 -16.60 -34.11 -30.19
CA PRO A 201 -16.31 -34.51 -28.82
C PRO A 201 -17.46 -34.04 -27.92
N ASP A 202 -17.93 -34.93 -27.05
CA ASP A 202 -18.95 -34.68 -26.04
C ASP A 202 -18.34 -33.84 -24.90
N ASP A 203 -17.91 -32.63 -25.24
CA ASP A 203 -17.41 -31.62 -24.32
C ASP A 203 -18.61 -30.91 -23.69
N ALA A 204 -19.32 -31.62 -22.82
CA ALA A 204 -20.27 -30.97 -21.92
C ALA A 204 -19.49 -29.88 -21.16
N PRO A 205 -19.93 -28.61 -21.19
CA PRO A 205 -19.19 -27.53 -20.55
C PRO A 205 -19.06 -27.86 -19.07
N GLU A 206 -17.81 -27.90 -18.58
CA GLU A 206 -17.57 -28.03 -17.15
C GLU A 206 -18.38 -26.93 -16.43
N PRO A 207 -19.04 -27.26 -15.30
CA PRO A 207 -19.83 -26.28 -14.58
C PRO A 207 -18.94 -25.10 -14.22
N ALA A 208 -19.35 -23.89 -14.64
CA ALA A 208 -18.60 -22.68 -14.35
C ALA A 208 -18.36 -22.57 -12.84
N VAL A 209 -17.09 -22.43 -12.45
CA VAL A 209 -16.71 -22.22 -11.05
C VAL A 209 -17.37 -20.93 -10.57
N SER A 210 -18.10 -20.99 -9.45
CA SER A 210 -18.73 -19.82 -8.85
C SER A 210 -17.65 -18.93 -8.24
N LEU A 211 -17.18 -17.93 -8.98
CA LEU A 211 -16.19 -16.96 -8.49
C LEU A 211 -16.83 -15.98 -7.48
N PRO A 212 -16.11 -15.54 -6.44
CA PRO A 212 -16.54 -14.45 -5.56
C PRO A 212 -16.85 -13.15 -6.31
N GLY A 213 -17.77 -12.36 -5.74
CA GLY A 213 -18.19 -11.08 -6.29
C GLY A 213 -19.09 -11.17 -7.54
N GLU A 214 -19.60 -10.02 -7.95
CA GLU A 214 -20.39 -9.89 -9.17
C GLU A 214 -19.47 -9.56 -10.35
N PRO A 215 -19.75 -10.07 -11.57
CA PRO A 215 -19.10 -9.54 -12.77
C PRO A 215 -19.26 -8.01 -12.82
N TYR A 216 -18.18 -7.30 -13.13
CA TYR A 216 -18.17 -5.85 -13.21
C TYR A 216 -17.74 -5.42 -14.61
N GLU A 217 -18.56 -4.59 -15.25
CA GLU A 217 -18.36 -4.16 -16.64
C GLU A 217 -17.33 -3.05 -16.80
N PHE A 218 -17.04 -2.31 -15.71
CA PHE A 218 -16.05 -1.24 -15.70
C PHE A 218 -14.69 -1.80 -15.28
N GLY A 219 -13.86 -2.11 -16.27
CA GLY A 219 -12.52 -2.64 -16.06
C GLY A 219 -11.67 -2.52 -17.33
N PRO A 220 -10.36 -2.79 -17.20
CA PRO A 220 -9.45 -2.71 -18.33
C PRO A 220 -9.82 -3.75 -19.40
N ALA A 221 -9.75 -3.35 -20.66
CA ALA A 221 -10.01 -4.23 -21.79
C ALA A 221 -9.03 -5.41 -21.81
N ALA A 222 -9.48 -6.54 -22.35
CA ALA A 222 -8.62 -7.71 -22.56
C ALA A 222 -7.39 -7.32 -23.40
N GLY A 223 -6.19 -7.66 -22.92
CA GLY A 223 -4.93 -7.32 -23.55
C GLY A 223 -4.33 -5.98 -23.13
N ALA A 224 -5.03 -5.16 -22.33
CA ALA A 224 -4.47 -3.91 -21.81
C ALA A 224 -3.30 -4.18 -20.85
N ALA A 225 -2.23 -3.41 -21.01
CA ALA A 225 -1.08 -3.43 -20.09
C ALA A 225 -1.40 -2.60 -18.84
N LEU A 226 -1.11 -3.15 -17.67
CA LEU A 226 -1.33 -2.53 -16.36
C LEU A 226 -0.03 -2.51 -15.57
N ALA A 227 0.42 -1.33 -15.16
CA ALA A 227 1.52 -1.19 -14.22
C ALA A 227 1.06 -1.50 -12.79
N VAL A 228 2.00 -2.01 -11.98
CA VAL A 228 1.83 -2.12 -10.53
C VAL A 228 2.10 -0.76 -9.92
N VAL A 229 1.11 -0.16 -9.25
CA VAL A 229 1.18 1.21 -8.71
C VAL A 229 0.87 1.25 -7.22
N GLY A 230 1.49 2.19 -6.49
CA GLY A 230 1.22 2.40 -5.07
C GLY A 230 1.67 1.27 -4.15
N VAL A 231 2.53 0.39 -4.64
CA VAL A 231 3.21 -0.65 -3.86
C VAL A 231 4.63 -0.16 -3.61
N SER A 232 5.02 -0.06 -2.34
CA SER A 232 6.38 0.35 -1.96
C SER A 232 7.41 -0.67 -2.48
N HIS A 233 8.63 -0.23 -2.76
CA HIS A 233 9.71 -1.08 -3.27
C HIS A 233 10.13 -2.22 -2.31
N ASP A 234 9.77 -2.13 -1.04
CA ASP A 234 9.98 -3.14 0.00
C ASP A 234 8.70 -3.95 0.32
N SER A 235 7.64 -3.71 -0.44
CA SER A 235 6.34 -4.38 -0.31
C SER A 235 6.06 -5.29 -1.50
N VAL A 236 5.08 -6.17 -1.31
CA VAL A 236 4.70 -7.18 -2.31
C VAL A 236 3.23 -7.03 -2.68
N LEU A 237 2.90 -7.18 -3.96
CA LEU A 237 1.52 -7.31 -4.41
C LEU A 237 1.17 -8.80 -4.54
N ASN A 238 0.18 -9.23 -3.76
CA ASN A 238 -0.32 -10.60 -3.79
C ASN A 238 -1.30 -10.79 -4.94
N VAL A 239 -1.06 -11.82 -5.74
CA VAL A 239 -1.98 -12.29 -6.78
C VAL A 239 -2.65 -13.57 -6.31
N ARG A 240 -3.96 -13.66 -6.51
CA ARG A 240 -4.80 -14.72 -5.94
C ARG A 240 -5.44 -15.60 -7.01
N ASP A 241 -5.82 -16.83 -6.66
CA ASP A 241 -6.49 -17.78 -7.57
C ASP A 241 -7.89 -17.31 -7.98
N VAL A 242 -8.61 -16.69 -7.04
CA VAL A 242 -9.90 -16.01 -7.21
C VAL A 242 -9.88 -14.67 -6.46
N PRO A 243 -10.83 -13.75 -6.70
CA PRO A 243 -10.90 -12.50 -5.93
C PRO A 243 -10.93 -12.77 -4.42
N ALA A 244 -9.98 -12.17 -3.68
CA ALA A 244 -9.77 -12.39 -2.25
C ALA A 244 -9.54 -13.87 -1.82
N GLY A 245 -9.14 -14.74 -2.76
CA GLY A 245 -8.84 -16.17 -2.52
C GLY A 245 -7.43 -16.46 -2.00
N GLU A 246 -6.88 -17.63 -2.31
CA GLU A 246 -5.53 -18.03 -1.93
C GLU A 246 -4.46 -17.32 -2.79
N ILE A 247 -3.30 -17.01 -2.21
CA ILE A 247 -2.20 -16.37 -2.94
C ILE A 247 -1.54 -17.42 -3.86
N VAL A 248 -1.43 -17.12 -5.15
CA VAL A 248 -0.78 -17.98 -6.15
C VAL A 248 0.54 -17.42 -6.66
N ALA A 249 0.75 -16.11 -6.52
CA ALA A 249 2.00 -15.44 -6.87
C ALA A 249 2.19 -14.14 -6.09
N ARG A 250 3.44 -13.69 -6.01
CA ARG A 250 3.84 -12.40 -5.44
C ARG A 250 4.55 -11.56 -6.49
N LEU A 251 4.23 -10.27 -6.55
CA LEU A 251 4.85 -9.28 -7.42
C LEU A 251 5.69 -8.33 -6.56
N ASP A 252 7.01 -8.35 -6.76
CA ASP A 252 7.95 -7.49 -6.05
C ASP A 252 8.53 -6.44 -7.00
N ASN A 253 8.49 -5.17 -6.60
CA ASN A 253 9.14 -4.10 -7.36
C ASN A 253 10.64 -4.10 -7.05
N VAL A 254 11.48 -4.46 -8.02
CA VAL A 254 12.94 -4.53 -7.82
C VAL A 254 13.66 -3.63 -8.83
N MET A 255 14.46 -2.70 -8.31
CA MET A 255 15.39 -1.94 -9.13
C MET A 255 16.76 -2.62 -9.09
N ASN A 256 17.20 -3.15 -10.23
CA ASN A 256 18.57 -3.64 -10.36
C ASN A 256 19.48 -2.49 -10.78
N VAL A 257 20.61 -2.33 -10.09
CA VAL A 257 21.62 -1.34 -10.44
C VAL A 257 22.07 -1.53 -11.89
N GLY A 258 21.85 -0.52 -12.73
CA GLY A 258 22.24 -0.53 -14.15
C GLY A 258 21.32 -1.34 -15.07
N SER A 259 20.13 -1.73 -14.61
CA SER A 259 19.08 -2.33 -15.46
C SER A 259 17.81 -1.49 -15.39
N GLU A 260 16.95 -1.63 -16.39
CA GLU A 260 15.62 -1.02 -16.36
C GLU A 260 14.81 -1.51 -15.13
N PRO A 261 13.91 -0.67 -14.60
CA PRO A 261 13.03 -1.03 -13.50
C PRO A 261 12.20 -2.28 -13.85
N VAL A 262 12.18 -3.28 -12.97
CA VAL A 262 11.44 -4.54 -13.21
C VAL A 262 10.57 -4.96 -12.03
N VAL A 263 9.51 -5.70 -12.35
CA VAL A 263 8.69 -6.42 -11.37
C VAL A 263 9.04 -7.90 -11.43
N TYR A 264 9.44 -8.48 -10.30
CA TYR A 264 9.65 -9.92 -10.19
C TYR A 264 8.34 -10.61 -9.83
N VAL A 265 8.01 -11.64 -10.61
CA VAL A 265 6.89 -12.55 -10.31
C VAL A 265 7.49 -13.75 -9.61
N ARG A 266 7.06 -14.02 -8.37
CA ARG A 266 7.50 -15.15 -7.56
C ARG A 266 6.36 -16.08 -7.22
N GLU A 267 6.71 -17.31 -6.90
CA GLU A 267 5.76 -18.26 -6.30
C GLU A 267 5.25 -17.74 -4.94
N ALA A 268 4.04 -18.18 -4.55
CA ALA A 268 3.40 -17.73 -3.31
C ALA A 268 4.23 -18.08 -2.06
N ASP A 269 4.68 -19.34 -1.96
CA ASP A 269 5.33 -19.87 -0.76
C ASP A 269 6.86 -20.00 -0.90
N SER A 270 7.44 -19.43 -1.96
CA SER A 270 8.86 -19.55 -2.24
C SER A 270 9.42 -18.29 -2.88
N ASP A 271 10.74 -18.07 -2.75
CA ASP A 271 11.42 -16.97 -3.44
C ASP A 271 11.81 -17.33 -4.88
N ALA A 272 11.30 -18.45 -5.42
CA ALA A 272 11.56 -18.85 -6.79
C ALA A 272 10.98 -17.81 -7.77
N LEU A 273 11.84 -17.31 -8.65
CA LEU A 273 11.47 -16.36 -9.69
C LEU A 273 10.79 -17.11 -10.84
N ILE A 274 9.54 -16.76 -11.12
CA ILE A 274 8.75 -17.26 -12.25
C ILE A 274 9.06 -16.43 -13.49
N ALA A 275 9.00 -15.11 -13.37
CA ALA A 275 9.16 -14.19 -14.48
C ALA A 275 9.67 -12.81 -14.02
N THR A 276 10.14 -12.04 -14.99
CA THR A 276 10.49 -10.63 -14.83
C THR A 276 9.66 -9.81 -15.79
N LEU A 277 8.98 -8.79 -15.29
CA LEU A 277 8.13 -7.88 -16.05
C LEU A 277 8.75 -6.49 -16.05
N ASP A 278 8.49 -5.73 -17.12
CA ASP A 278 8.84 -4.32 -17.20
C ASP A 278 7.94 -3.50 -16.25
N LEU A 279 8.48 -2.61 -15.43
CA LEU A 279 7.69 -1.85 -14.44
C LEU A 279 6.63 -0.93 -15.07
N ASN A 280 6.87 -0.45 -16.30
CA ASN A 280 5.96 0.43 -17.01
C ASN A 280 4.85 -0.32 -17.75
N ARG A 281 5.08 -1.59 -18.12
CA ARG A 281 4.06 -2.43 -18.78
C ARG A 281 3.36 -3.39 -17.83
N GLY A 282 4.04 -3.79 -16.75
CA GLY A 282 3.57 -4.70 -15.71
C GLY A 282 2.91 -5.96 -16.26
N VAL A 283 1.62 -6.11 -15.93
CA VAL A 283 0.80 -7.30 -16.17
C VAL A 283 -0.23 -7.04 -17.27
N ILE A 284 -0.79 -8.10 -17.86
CA ILE A 284 -1.79 -7.97 -18.94
C ILE A 284 -3.17 -8.30 -18.40
N ALA A 285 -4.14 -7.40 -18.54
CA ALA A 285 -5.53 -7.65 -18.20
C ALA A 285 -6.15 -8.74 -19.10
N THR A 286 -6.93 -9.66 -18.53
CA THR A 286 -7.69 -10.64 -19.33
C THR A 286 -9.04 -10.11 -19.80
N GLY A 287 -9.47 -8.96 -19.26
CA GLY A 287 -10.80 -8.38 -19.46
C GLY A 287 -11.83 -8.83 -18.41
N ASN A 288 -11.50 -9.79 -17.56
CA ASN A 288 -12.38 -10.21 -16.48
C ASN A 288 -12.19 -9.32 -15.24
N THR A 289 -13.29 -8.73 -14.77
CA THR A 289 -13.31 -7.90 -13.56
C THR A 289 -14.45 -8.36 -12.64
N ARG A 290 -14.18 -8.36 -11.33
CA ARG A 290 -15.14 -8.73 -10.28
C ARG A 290 -15.24 -7.61 -9.26
N LYS A 291 -16.47 -7.24 -8.92
CA LYS A 291 -16.77 -6.30 -7.84
C LYS A 291 -17.20 -7.08 -6.60
N LEU A 292 -16.43 -6.91 -5.54
CA LEU A 292 -16.78 -7.31 -4.19
C LEU A 292 -17.41 -6.10 -3.47
N PRO A 293 -18.02 -6.27 -2.28
CA PRO A 293 -18.68 -5.17 -1.58
C PRO A 293 -17.82 -3.90 -1.41
N THR A 294 -16.51 -4.07 -1.20
CA THR A 294 -15.58 -2.95 -0.91
C THR A 294 -14.41 -2.85 -1.88
N THR A 295 -14.23 -3.81 -2.80
CA THR A 295 -13.04 -3.87 -3.66
C THR A 295 -13.39 -4.31 -5.06
N ILE A 296 -12.57 -3.87 -6.02
CA ILE A 296 -12.64 -4.32 -7.41
C ILE A 296 -11.37 -5.12 -7.69
N TRP A 297 -11.53 -6.24 -8.39
CA TRP A 297 -10.44 -7.16 -8.71
C TRP A 297 -10.38 -7.36 -10.21
N HIS A 298 -9.16 -7.30 -10.76
CA HIS A 298 -8.90 -7.61 -12.16
C HIS A 298 -8.18 -8.94 -12.25
N GLU A 299 -8.63 -9.77 -13.18
CA GLU A 299 -7.85 -10.94 -13.59
C GLU A 299 -6.74 -10.49 -14.54
N ILE A 300 -5.53 -10.92 -14.21
CA ILE A 300 -4.30 -10.53 -14.86
C ILE A 300 -3.50 -11.76 -15.28
N ARG A 301 -2.76 -11.61 -16.38
CA ARG A 301 -1.78 -12.56 -16.87
C ARG A 301 -0.38 -12.05 -16.61
N MET A 302 0.46 -12.90 -16.05
CA MET A 302 1.86 -12.65 -15.72
C MET A 302 2.70 -13.78 -16.31
N ALA A 303 3.34 -13.54 -17.45
CA ALA A 303 3.95 -14.61 -18.25
C ALA A 303 2.96 -15.76 -18.49
N ASP A 304 3.25 -16.96 -17.98
CA ASP A 304 2.43 -18.16 -18.13
C ASP A 304 1.42 -18.37 -16.99
N ALA A 305 1.39 -17.48 -15.99
CA ALA A 305 0.45 -17.52 -14.87
C ALA A 305 -0.75 -16.58 -15.07
N VAL A 306 -1.90 -16.95 -14.49
CA VAL A 306 -3.11 -16.13 -14.44
C VAL A 306 -3.59 -16.08 -12.99
N GLY A 307 -4.06 -14.92 -12.55
CA GLY A 307 -4.66 -14.76 -11.23
C GLY A 307 -5.31 -13.38 -11.07
N TRP A 308 -5.74 -13.07 -9.86
CA TRP A 308 -6.54 -11.90 -9.52
C TRP A 308 -5.76 -10.97 -8.60
N ALA A 309 -5.76 -9.68 -8.92
CA ALA A 309 -5.19 -8.64 -8.07
C ALA A 309 -6.14 -7.46 -7.93
N SER A 310 -6.03 -6.75 -6.81
CA SER A 310 -6.87 -5.60 -6.52
C SER A 310 -6.60 -4.46 -7.51
N SER A 311 -7.66 -3.85 -8.02
CA SER A 311 -7.58 -2.64 -8.87
C SER A 311 -6.89 -1.48 -8.15
N ALA A 312 -6.87 -1.49 -6.82
CA ALA A 312 -6.18 -0.50 -6.02
C ALA A 312 -4.65 -0.47 -6.25
N PHE A 313 -4.06 -1.48 -6.89
CA PHE A 313 -2.63 -1.53 -7.18
C PHE A 313 -2.31 -1.73 -8.66
N LEU A 314 -3.32 -1.64 -9.52
CA LEU A 314 -3.18 -1.82 -10.96
C LEU A 314 -3.73 -0.60 -11.70
N SER A 315 -2.98 -0.13 -12.69
CA SER A 315 -3.42 0.99 -13.51
C SER A 315 -2.68 1.00 -14.84
N PRO A 316 -3.37 1.36 -15.95
CA PRO A 316 -2.68 1.63 -17.20
C PRO A 316 -1.94 2.98 -17.11
N LEU A 317 -0.73 3.02 -17.69
CA LEU A 317 0.06 4.23 -17.75
C LEU A 317 -0.25 5.01 -19.03
N GLY A 318 -0.40 6.32 -18.89
CA GLY A 318 -0.56 7.28 -19.97
C GLY A 318 0.77 7.77 -20.53
N ALA A 319 0.76 8.95 -21.12
CA ALA A 319 1.94 9.62 -21.67
C ALA A 319 2.92 10.04 -20.56
N THR A 320 4.21 10.03 -20.92
CA THR A 320 5.30 10.57 -20.11
C THR A 320 5.69 11.96 -20.61
N SER A 321 5.90 12.90 -19.69
CA SER A 321 6.36 14.26 -19.97
C SER A 321 7.47 14.70 -19.01
N ASP A 322 8.25 15.70 -19.39
CA ASP A 322 9.24 16.32 -18.51
C ASP A 322 8.55 17.34 -17.58
N ALA A 323 8.59 17.07 -16.28
CA ALA A 323 7.99 17.90 -15.23
C ALA A 323 9.03 18.75 -14.46
N THR A 324 10.30 18.75 -14.89
CA THR A 324 11.40 19.38 -14.14
C THR A 324 11.16 20.86 -13.90
N ALA A 325 10.78 21.61 -14.94
CA ALA A 325 10.57 23.05 -14.85
C ALA A 325 9.38 23.41 -13.97
N GLU A 326 8.32 22.61 -14.00
CA GLU A 326 7.14 22.79 -13.17
C GLU A 326 7.46 22.58 -11.69
N VAL A 327 8.15 21.49 -11.34
CA VAL A 327 8.59 21.18 -9.98
C VAL A 327 9.49 22.30 -9.43
N VAL A 328 10.48 22.76 -10.20
CA VAL A 328 11.37 23.85 -9.78
C VAL A 328 10.61 25.16 -9.62
N ALA A 329 9.62 25.45 -10.46
CA ALA A 329 8.80 26.65 -10.34
C ALA A 329 7.96 26.64 -9.06
N VAL A 330 7.38 25.50 -8.68
CA VAL A 330 6.61 25.33 -7.43
C VAL A 330 7.50 25.49 -6.20
N LEU A 331 8.69 24.90 -6.21
CA LEU A 331 9.62 24.92 -5.07
C LEU A 331 10.42 26.22 -4.97
N GLY A 332 10.54 26.99 -6.05
CA GLY A 332 11.26 28.26 -6.13
C GLY A 332 12.77 28.14 -6.33
N GLU A 333 13.33 26.94 -6.18
CA GLU A 333 14.74 26.61 -6.44
C GLU A 333 14.88 25.13 -6.81
N THR A 334 16.07 24.73 -7.27
CA THR A 334 16.36 23.32 -7.53
C THR A 334 16.51 22.57 -6.20
N PRO A 335 15.63 21.60 -5.89
CA PRO A 335 15.69 20.91 -4.61
C PRO A 335 16.95 20.06 -4.48
N ALA A 336 17.45 19.97 -3.26
CA ALA A 336 18.51 19.06 -2.86
C ALA A 336 18.16 18.36 -1.54
N ALA A 337 18.61 17.12 -1.35
CA ALA A 337 18.39 16.37 -0.12
C ALA A 337 19.55 15.40 0.20
N PRO A 338 19.74 15.01 1.47
CA PRO A 338 20.75 14.02 1.87
C PRO A 338 20.62 12.63 1.22
N THR A 339 19.40 12.23 0.82
CA THR A 339 19.16 10.94 0.17
C THR A 339 18.25 11.09 -1.05
N LEU A 340 18.36 10.16 -2.01
CA LEU A 340 17.46 10.09 -3.16
C LEU A 340 16.00 9.95 -2.74
N GLU A 341 15.71 9.18 -1.69
CA GLU A 341 14.35 8.99 -1.21
C GLU A 341 13.76 10.29 -0.64
N GLU A 342 14.53 11.02 0.15
CA GLU A 342 14.12 12.34 0.65
C GLU A 342 13.91 13.34 -0.48
N LEU A 343 14.80 13.34 -1.49
CA LEU A 343 14.65 14.16 -2.69
C LEU A 343 13.37 13.80 -3.45
N ALA A 344 13.10 12.52 -3.67
CA ALA A 344 11.88 12.04 -4.32
C ALA A 344 10.63 12.49 -3.58
N ARG A 345 10.62 12.43 -2.25
CA ARG A 345 9.50 12.91 -1.43
C ARG A 345 9.32 14.43 -1.52
N VAL A 346 10.40 15.20 -1.64
CA VAL A 346 10.33 16.66 -1.89
C VAL A 346 9.69 16.93 -3.25
N VAL A 347 10.16 16.25 -4.30
CA VAL A 347 9.61 16.37 -5.67
C VAL A 347 8.15 15.95 -5.72
N ALA A 348 7.80 14.80 -5.13
CA ALA A 348 6.45 14.27 -5.10
C ALA A 348 5.45 15.22 -4.40
N ARG A 349 5.86 15.89 -3.31
CA ARG A 349 5.03 16.89 -2.64
C ARG A 349 4.75 18.12 -3.51
N ALA A 350 5.62 18.45 -4.47
CA ALA A 350 5.39 19.57 -5.37
C ALA A 350 4.28 19.31 -6.40
N VAL A 351 3.96 18.04 -6.66
CA VAL A 351 2.91 17.62 -7.62
C VAL A 351 1.70 16.97 -6.93
N ALA A 352 1.76 16.78 -5.62
CA ALA A 352 0.68 16.19 -4.83
C ALA A 352 -0.50 17.16 -4.68
N SER A 353 -1.71 16.60 -4.59
CA SER A 353 -2.90 17.34 -4.20
C SER A 353 -3.04 17.35 -2.68
N ASP A 354 -3.50 18.48 -2.13
CA ASP A 354 -3.90 18.59 -0.72
C ASP A 354 -5.38 18.19 -0.52
N ASP A 355 -6.21 18.29 -1.57
CA ASP A 355 -7.65 18.02 -1.52
C ASP A 355 -8.14 17.34 -2.82
N PRO A 356 -8.41 16.01 -2.81
CA PRO A 356 -8.13 15.09 -1.72
C PRO A 356 -6.61 14.93 -1.49
N PRO A 357 -6.18 14.54 -0.28
CA PRO A 357 -4.77 14.37 0.02
C PRO A 357 -4.18 13.22 -0.78
N SER A 358 -3.13 13.49 -1.56
CA SER A 358 -2.46 12.46 -2.33
C SER A 358 -1.61 11.54 -1.45
N ARG A 359 -1.59 10.25 -1.79
CA ARG A 359 -0.73 9.23 -1.21
C ARG A 359 0.58 9.15 -2.01
N ILE A 360 1.70 9.37 -1.34
CA ILE A 360 3.05 9.32 -1.92
C ILE A 360 3.72 8.00 -1.54
N VAL A 361 4.11 7.18 -2.53
CA VAL A 361 4.72 5.85 -2.34
C VAL A 361 6.01 5.74 -3.14
N VAL A 362 7.12 5.41 -2.49
CA VAL A 362 8.40 5.14 -3.18
C VAL A 362 8.37 3.73 -3.75
N SER A 363 8.01 3.63 -5.03
CA SER A 363 7.71 2.37 -5.71
C SER A 363 8.95 1.65 -6.25
N GLY A 364 10.06 2.37 -6.48
CA GLY A 364 11.34 1.81 -6.91
C GLY A 364 12.44 1.99 -5.86
N THR A 365 13.28 0.97 -5.68
CA THR A 365 14.49 1.10 -4.84
C THR A 365 15.43 2.16 -5.42
N PRO A 366 15.93 3.12 -4.62
CA PRO A 366 16.89 4.09 -5.13
C PRO A 366 18.16 3.43 -5.70
N VAL A 367 18.56 3.83 -6.90
CA VAL A 367 19.75 3.31 -7.60
C VAL A 367 20.78 4.42 -7.76
N LEU A 368 22.05 4.10 -7.54
CA LEU A 368 23.18 5.00 -7.80
C LEU A 368 23.93 4.52 -9.06
N GLY A 369 23.82 5.28 -10.15
CA GLY A 369 24.61 5.13 -11.36
C GLY A 369 25.39 6.41 -11.67
N ASP A 370 25.50 6.76 -12.96
CA ASP A 370 26.01 8.08 -13.38
C ASP A 370 25.12 9.22 -12.86
N LEU A 371 23.81 8.93 -12.77
CA LEU A 371 22.83 9.70 -12.02
C LEU A 371 22.20 8.79 -10.97
N GLY A 372 21.81 9.37 -9.84
CA GLY A 372 20.93 8.71 -8.89
C GLY A 372 19.50 8.71 -9.43
N GLU A 373 18.81 7.59 -9.28
CA GLU A 373 17.46 7.38 -9.83
C GLU A 373 16.53 6.80 -8.76
N VAL A 374 15.29 7.27 -8.75
CA VAL A 374 14.24 6.76 -7.85
C VAL A 374 12.86 6.98 -8.46
N THR A 375 11.99 5.98 -8.33
CA THR A 375 10.60 6.04 -8.79
C THR A 375 9.66 6.26 -7.61
N VAL A 376 8.73 7.20 -7.74
CA VAL A 376 7.71 7.52 -6.74
C VAL A 376 6.35 7.67 -7.40
N ASP A 377 5.34 7.01 -6.83
CA ASP A 377 3.95 7.12 -7.25
C ASP A 377 3.23 8.14 -6.34
N VAL A 378 2.54 9.10 -6.96
CA VAL A 378 1.68 10.09 -6.32
C VAL A 378 0.25 9.80 -6.74
N LEU A 379 -0.55 9.26 -5.82
CA LEU A 379 -1.90 8.75 -6.10
C LEU A 379 -2.97 9.56 -5.38
N GLY A 380 -4.18 9.60 -5.91
CA GLY A 380 -5.31 10.32 -5.28
C GLY A 380 -5.33 11.78 -5.71
N LEU A 381 -5.33 12.01 -7.03
CA LEU A 381 -5.63 13.32 -7.61
C LEU A 381 -7.16 13.49 -7.73
N PRO A 382 -7.67 14.74 -7.79
CA PRO A 382 -9.11 15.02 -7.85
C PRO A 382 -9.76 14.70 -9.21
N ASP A 383 -8.97 14.34 -10.22
CA ASP A 383 -9.44 14.04 -11.58
C ASP A 383 -9.89 12.57 -11.68
N ASP A 384 -11.10 12.32 -12.18
CA ASP A 384 -11.70 10.99 -12.24
C ASP A 384 -11.18 10.12 -13.40
N ALA A 385 -10.43 10.72 -14.34
CA ALA A 385 -9.67 10.01 -15.36
C ALA A 385 -8.22 9.79 -14.95
N VAL A 386 -7.63 10.75 -14.23
CA VAL A 386 -6.25 10.69 -13.76
C VAL A 386 -6.17 10.30 -12.29
N ARG A 387 -5.78 9.05 -12.06
CA ARG A 387 -5.58 8.51 -10.72
C ARG A 387 -4.36 9.11 -10.00
N GLY A 388 -3.32 9.50 -10.75
CA GLY A 388 -2.06 9.95 -10.17
C GLY A 388 -0.95 10.21 -11.18
N PHE A 389 0.28 10.33 -10.66
CA PHE A 389 1.51 10.40 -11.44
C PHE A 389 2.54 9.41 -10.92
N ARG A 390 3.29 8.80 -11.83
CA ARG A 390 4.54 8.11 -11.54
C ARG A 390 5.68 9.03 -11.93
N LEU A 391 6.47 9.43 -10.95
CA LEU A 391 7.63 10.29 -11.16
C LEU A 391 8.89 9.43 -11.16
N GLN A 392 9.69 9.55 -12.21
CA GLN A 392 11.05 9.06 -12.25
C GLN A 392 11.99 10.24 -12.03
N VAL A 393 12.64 10.25 -10.87
CA VAL A 393 13.46 11.36 -10.40
C VAL A 393 14.93 11.02 -10.62
N PHE A 394 15.60 11.85 -11.41
CA PHE A 394 17.03 11.77 -11.66
C PHE A 394 17.76 12.88 -10.91
N ALA A 395 18.83 12.52 -10.22
CA ALA A 395 19.61 13.44 -9.39
C ALA A 395 21.11 13.21 -9.55
N GLU A 396 21.90 14.23 -9.25
CA GLU A 396 23.36 14.14 -9.18
C GLU A 396 23.80 14.31 -7.73
N GLN A 397 24.72 13.45 -7.29
CA GLN A 397 25.34 13.59 -5.99
C GLN A 397 26.47 14.62 -6.07
N ASP A 398 26.37 15.67 -5.27
CA ASP A 398 27.44 16.65 -5.11
C ASP A 398 28.54 16.09 -4.20
N SER A 399 29.75 15.97 -4.75
CA SER A 399 30.91 15.44 -4.03
C SER A 399 31.42 16.33 -2.89
N GLU A 400 31.05 17.62 -2.84
CA GLU A 400 31.49 18.53 -1.79
C GLU A 400 30.52 18.55 -0.60
N SER A 401 29.22 18.45 -0.87
CA SER A 401 28.16 18.56 0.14
C SER A 401 27.53 17.22 0.53
N ASP A 402 27.85 16.13 -0.18
CA ASP A 402 27.21 14.81 -0.07
C ASP A 402 25.68 14.84 -0.33
N LEU A 403 25.13 15.94 -0.88
CA LEU A 403 23.71 16.08 -1.19
C LEU A 403 23.38 15.61 -2.60
N PHE A 404 22.18 15.05 -2.77
CA PHE A 404 21.59 14.80 -4.09
C PHE A 404 20.85 16.05 -4.56
N THR A 405 21.22 16.58 -5.73
CA THR A 405 20.56 17.72 -6.38
C THR A 405 19.75 17.24 -7.58
N LEU A 406 18.51 17.71 -7.69
CA LEU A 406 17.63 17.34 -8.80
C LEU A 406 18.24 17.72 -10.17
N ARG A 407 18.22 16.78 -11.11
CA ARG A 407 18.58 16.98 -12.52
C ARG A 407 17.36 17.02 -13.42
N THR A 408 16.52 15.99 -13.35
CA THR A 408 15.34 15.84 -14.23
C THR A 408 14.24 15.07 -13.51
N VAL A 409 12.99 15.40 -13.81
CA VAL A 409 11.79 14.67 -13.39
C VAL A 409 11.00 14.28 -14.62
N GLU A 410 10.85 12.99 -14.85
CA GLU A 410 9.89 12.48 -15.83
C GLU A 410 8.60 12.10 -15.11
N SER A 411 7.46 12.64 -15.55
CA SER A 411 6.15 12.35 -15.00
C SER A 411 5.35 11.52 -15.99
N THR A 412 4.92 10.34 -15.57
CA THR A 412 4.03 9.46 -16.34
C THR A 412 2.66 9.48 -15.69
N THR A 413 1.63 9.81 -16.46
CA THR A 413 0.25 9.83 -15.95
C THR A 413 -0.21 8.42 -15.58
N ILE A 414 -0.80 8.26 -14.39
CA ILE A 414 -1.44 7.02 -13.93
C ILE A 414 -2.94 7.19 -14.15
N CYS A 415 -3.52 6.43 -15.08
CA CYS A 415 -4.93 6.57 -15.43
C CYS A 415 -5.81 5.68 -14.55
N ASP A 416 -7.09 6.00 -14.40
CA ASP A 416 -7.97 5.08 -13.72
C ASP A 416 -8.12 3.77 -14.52
N SER A 417 -7.97 2.65 -13.82
CA SER A 417 -8.07 1.28 -14.34
C SER A 417 -9.34 0.99 -15.16
N HIS A 418 -10.45 1.67 -14.85
CA HIS A 418 -11.73 1.41 -15.51
C HIS A 418 -11.97 2.25 -16.76
N ARG A 419 -11.21 3.32 -17.00
CA ARG A 419 -11.39 4.18 -18.18
C ARG A 419 -10.40 3.88 -19.31
N GLY A 420 -9.26 3.31 -18.96
CA GLY A 420 -8.24 2.93 -19.92
C GLY A 420 -7.46 4.12 -20.47
N VAL A 421 -6.72 3.88 -21.54
CA VAL A 421 -5.78 4.84 -22.15
C VAL A 421 -6.02 4.87 -23.65
N SER A 422 -6.09 6.07 -24.24
CA SER A 422 -6.19 6.25 -25.68
C SER A 422 -4.90 5.85 -26.40
N GLU A 423 -4.94 5.72 -27.73
CA GLU A 423 -3.74 5.45 -28.52
C GLU A 423 -2.66 6.54 -28.38
N GLU A 424 -3.08 7.76 -28.02
CA GLU A 424 -2.20 8.92 -27.80
C GLU A 424 -1.65 8.99 -26.36
N GLY A 425 -2.00 8.03 -25.50
CA GLY A 425 -1.55 7.99 -24.10
C GLY A 425 -2.36 8.89 -23.16
N LEU A 426 -3.57 9.32 -23.55
CA LEU A 426 -4.45 10.11 -22.69
C LEU A 426 -5.34 9.20 -21.85
N CYS A 427 -5.57 9.55 -20.59
CA CYS A 427 -6.61 8.91 -19.78
C CYS A 427 -7.98 9.30 -20.33
N ASN A 428 -8.86 8.30 -20.53
CA ASN A 428 -10.23 8.53 -21.01
C ASN A 428 -11.22 8.76 -19.88
#